data_AF-A0A6A4HGT6-F1
#
_entry.id   AF-A0A6A4HGT6-F1
#
_cell.length_a   1.000
_cell.length_b   1.000
_cell.length_c   1.000
_cell.angle_alpha   90.00
_cell.angle_beta   90.00
_cell.angle_gamma   90.00
#
_symmetry.space_group_name_H-M   'P 1'
#
loop_
_entity.id
_entity.type
_entity.pdbx_description
1 polymer ?
#
loop_
_entity_poly.entity_id
_entity_poly.type
_entity_poly.pdbx_seq_one_letter_code
_entity_poly.pdbx_strand_id
1 'polypeptide(L)'
;MTFTCISRFYPTQRDLSSAIFSKMLSPKSTRTVFPVAVVEEYSDLIRDLLLLCYPGKLPTFQTEDPQNGMMVTTFKHISTVLEAAQKYCLESEMFSGRAVDALLVSSPMEKEPHRIYALGVRFRWKEVCLEAAKRSVLNKQPSAYGDELKDISAWDLSMLQEYQRNAREVIHSFVEQVLDGFIWLDEDLPFDPHFDPQVFKAQGHSDNWEEDNIRCVQAPQWWLEFLKDVAYQYWKSPGSAAFTDPVLLHRALERATRQCYKCERDGVSITLRLSAWALEFEIAVKDWVECENVLHLNLSF
;
A
#
# COMPACT_ATOMS: atom_id res chain seq x y z
N MET A 1 -5.91 -18.42 -32.91
CA MET A 1 -7.07 -17.51 -33.09
C MET A 1 -6.58 -16.24 -33.76
N THR A 2 -7.14 -15.87 -34.91
CA THR A 2 -6.83 -14.62 -35.62
C THR A 2 -7.67 -13.50 -35.02
N PHE A 3 -7.05 -12.60 -34.26
CA PHE A 3 -7.73 -11.41 -33.76
C PHE A 3 -7.73 -10.32 -34.82
N THR A 4 -8.92 -9.89 -35.23
CA THR A 4 -9.10 -8.67 -36.01
C THR A 4 -9.07 -7.50 -35.02
N CYS A 5 -7.88 -6.99 -34.71
CA CYS A 5 -7.77 -5.78 -33.91
C CYS A 5 -8.18 -4.59 -34.79
N ILE A 6 -9.44 -4.15 -34.67
CA ILE A 6 -9.89 -2.87 -35.23
C ILE A 6 -9.43 -1.77 -34.27
N SER A 7 -8.12 -1.60 -34.13
CA SER A 7 -7.58 -0.42 -33.46
C SER A 7 -7.58 0.72 -34.50
N ARG A 8 -8.58 1.61 -34.40
CA ARG A 8 -8.41 2.96 -34.92
C ARG A 8 -7.35 3.62 -34.05
N PHE A 9 -6.08 3.48 -34.44
CA PHE A 9 -5.00 4.28 -33.87
C PHE A 9 -5.30 5.74 -34.18
N TYR A 10 -5.73 6.49 -33.17
CA TYR A 10 -5.92 7.93 -33.33
C TYR A 10 -4.56 8.61 -33.53
N PRO A 11 -4.43 9.60 -34.43
CA PRO A 11 -3.15 10.22 -34.79
C PRO A 11 -2.39 10.85 -33.63
N THR A 12 -3.06 11.12 -32.50
CA THR A 12 -2.49 11.67 -31.27
C THR A 12 -1.75 10.64 -30.40
N GLN A 13 -1.78 9.35 -30.74
CA GLN A 13 -1.08 8.27 -30.01
C GLN A 13 0.18 7.75 -30.73
N ARG A 14 0.83 8.57 -31.57
CA ARG A 14 2.05 8.16 -32.29
C ARG A 14 3.21 7.75 -31.37
N ASP A 15 3.25 8.24 -30.14
CA ASP A 15 4.30 7.89 -29.18
C ASP A 15 4.16 6.47 -28.60
N LEU A 16 3.02 5.80 -28.84
CA LEU A 16 2.76 4.44 -28.37
C LEU A 16 2.98 3.36 -29.42
N SER A 17 3.12 3.74 -30.69
CA SER A 17 3.47 2.78 -31.72
C SER A 17 4.97 2.51 -31.64
N SER A 18 5.36 1.44 -30.97
CA SER A 18 6.75 0.98 -31.08
C SER A 18 7.12 0.84 -32.56
N ALA A 19 8.39 1.09 -32.89
CA ALA A 19 8.89 0.92 -34.25
C ALA A 19 8.57 -0.47 -34.83
N ILE A 20 8.41 -1.47 -33.95
CA ILE A 20 8.01 -2.84 -34.30
C ILE A 20 6.56 -2.89 -34.76
N PHE A 21 5.60 -2.31 -34.02
CA PHE A 21 4.21 -2.26 -34.47
C PHE A 21 4.04 -1.45 -35.74
N SER A 22 4.77 -0.33 -35.87
CA SER A 22 4.77 0.44 -37.12
C SER A 22 5.26 -0.41 -38.29
N LYS A 23 6.31 -1.22 -38.11
CA LYS A 23 6.83 -2.11 -39.15
C LYS A 23 5.93 -3.31 -39.43
N MET A 24 5.24 -3.84 -38.43
CA MET A 24 4.30 -4.96 -38.57
C MET A 24 3.00 -4.54 -39.26
N LEU A 25 2.53 -3.32 -39.01
CA LEU A 25 1.30 -2.76 -39.59
C LEU A 25 1.55 -2.04 -40.92
N SER A 26 2.81 -1.86 -41.33
CA SER A 26 3.16 -1.39 -42.67
C SER A 26 2.53 -2.31 -43.72
N PRO A 27 1.84 -1.76 -44.73
CA PRO A 27 1.16 -2.55 -45.74
C PRO A 27 2.16 -3.39 -46.52
N LYS A 28 2.23 -4.69 -46.21
CA LYS A 28 2.89 -5.68 -47.06
C LYS A 28 1.90 -5.97 -48.18
N SER A 29 2.32 -5.66 -49.40
CA SER A 29 1.52 -5.71 -50.63
C SER A 29 0.50 -6.86 -50.69
N THR A 30 -0.73 -6.51 -51.07
CA THR A 30 -1.86 -7.32 -51.59
C THR A 30 -3.04 -7.65 -50.66
N ARG A 31 -4.17 -6.99 -50.98
CA ARG A 31 -5.58 -7.45 -50.92
C ARG A 31 -6.40 -7.47 -49.62
N THR A 32 -5.94 -6.94 -48.49
CA THR A 32 -6.84 -6.66 -47.34
C THR A 32 -7.08 -5.17 -47.14
N VAL A 33 -8.33 -4.78 -46.90
CA VAL A 33 -8.74 -3.37 -46.65
C VAL A 33 -8.17 -2.85 -45.31
N PHE A 34 -7.73 -3.75 -44.42
CA PHE A 34 -7.08 -3.43 -43.16
C PHE A 34 -5.78 -4.22 -42.98
N PRO A 35 -4.72 -3.60 -42.42
CA PRO A 35 -3.49 -4.30 -42.05
C PRO A 35 -3.78 -5.21 -40.84
N VAL A 36 -3.50 -6.51 -40.99
CA VAL A 36 -3.62 -7.50 -39.90
C VAL A 36 -2.22 -7.99 -39.55
N ALA A 37 -1.81 -7.79 -38.30
CA ALA A 37 -0.57 -8.35 -37.77
C ALA A 37 -0.85 -9.69 -37.08
N VAL A 38 0.00 -10.69 -37.34
CA VAL A 38 -0.03 -11.98 -36.64
C VAL A 38 1.03 -11.95 -35.54
N VAL A 39 0.62 -12.27 -34.32
CA VAL A 39 1.46 -12.35 -33.12
C VAL A 39 1.49 -13.78 -32.61
N GLU A 40 2.57 -14.17 -31.94
CA GLU A 40 2.81 -15.56 -31.48
C GLU A 40 2.19 -15.81 -30.09
N GLU A 41 1.95 -14.74 -29.35
CA GLU A 41 1.53 -14.73 -27.96
C GLU A 41 0.03 -15.04 -27.81
N TYR A 42 -0.33 -15.55 -26.64
CA TYR A 42 -1.72 -15.84 -26.30
C TYR A 42 -2.58 -14.57 -26.22
N SER A 43 -3.87 -14.73 -26.48
CA SER A 43 -4.87 -13.64 -26.47
C SER A 43 -4.81 -12.81 -25.20
N ASP A 44 -4.75 -13.45 -24.03
CA ASP A 44 -4.84 -12.77 -22.74
C ASP A 44 -3.59 -11.94 -22.44
N LEU A 45 -2.41 -12.46 -22.82
CA LEU A 45 -1.14 -11.74 -22.73
C LEU A 45 -1.18 -10.47 -23.58
N ILE A 46 -1.61 -10.58 -24.85
CA ILE A 46 -1.72 -9.42 -25.75
C ILE A 46 -2.76 -8.43 -25.24
N ARG A 47 -3.89 -8.91 -24.71
CA ARG A 47 -4.90 -8.04 -24.11
C ARG A 47 -4.32 -7.22 -22.97
N ASP A 48 -3.63 -7.84 -22.02
CA ASP A 48 -3.08 -7.13 -20.86
C ASP A 48 -1.95 -6.19 -21.26
N LEU A 49 -1.10 -6.60 -22.21
CA LEU A 49 -0.08 -5.75 -22.81
C LEU A 49 -0.68 -4.49 -23.43
N LEU A 50 -1.75 -4.64 -24.21
CA LEU A 50 -2.46 -3.51 -24.82
C LEU A 50 -3.16 -2.67 -23.74
N LEU A 51 -3.78 -3.27 -22.73
CA LEU A 51 -4.40 -2.51 -21.64
C LEU A 51 -3.41 -1.61 -20.90
N LEU A 52 -2.14 -2.01 -20.79
CA LEU A 52 -1.06 -1.17 -20.25
C LEU A 52 -0.63 -0.05 -21.21
N CYS A 53 -0.68 -0.29 -22.53
CA CYS A 53 -0.33 0.70 -23.55
C CYS A 53 -1.41 1.78 -23.75
N TYR A 54 -2.69 1.48 -23.52
CA TYR A 54 -3.79 2.41 -23.84
C TYR A 54 -4.47 2.97 -22.59
N PRO A 55 -4.67 4.29 -22.49
CA PRO A 55 -5.34 4.89 -21.34
C PRO A 55 -6.72 4.26 -21.15
N GLY A 56 -7.04 3.91 -19.91
CA GLY A 56 -8.27 3.21 -19.57
C GLY A 56 -8.08 2.26 -18.40
N LYS A 57 -8.87 1.17 -18.40
CA LYS A 57 -8.87 0.18 -17.33
C LYS A 57 -7.52 -0.54 -17.28
N LEU A 58 -6.94 -0.65 -16.08
CA LEU A 58 -5.73 -1.44 -15.85
C LEU A 58 -6.03 -2.95 -15.97
N PRO A 59 -5.05 -3.77 -16.39
CA PRO A 59 -5.21 -5.21 -16.38
C PRO A 59 -5.44 -5.69 -14.95
N THR A 60 -6.33 -6.67 -14.80
CA THR A 60 -6.51 -7.37 -13.54
C THR A 60 -5.70 -8.66 -13.64
N PHE A 61 -4.54 -8.71 -13.00
CA PHE A 61 -3.68 -9.90 -12.96
C PHE A 61 -4.29 -10.99 -12.08
N GLN A 62 -5.45 -11.48 -12.44
CA GLN A 62 -6.12 -12.62 -11.81
C GLN A 62 -6.17 -13.75 -12.82
N THR A 63 -5.38 -14.78 -12.60
CA THR A 63 -5.47 -16.06 -13.32
C THR A 63 -6.12 -17.08 -12.41
N GLU A 64 -7.43 -17.00 -12.27
CA GLU A 64 -8.25 -18.18 -11.97
C GLU A 64 -8.83 -18.64 -13.31
N ASP A 65 -8.21 -19.65 -13.95
CA ASP A 65 -8.87 -20.40 -15.02
C ASP A 65 -9.27 -21.78 -14.47
N PRO A 66 -10.54 -21.95 -14.05
CA PRO A 66 -11.05 -23.23 -13.58
C PRO A 66 -11.31 -24.25 -14.72
N GLN A 67 -11.13 -23.92 -16.00
CA GLN A 67 -11.64 -24.74 -17.10
C GLN A 67 -10.58 -25.49 -17.93
N ASN A 68 -9.29 -25.10 -17.90
CA ASN A 68 -8.30 -25.67 -18.84
C ASN A 68 -7.12 -26.44 -18.23
N GLY A 69 -7.07 -26.66 -16.92
CA GLY A 69 -6.08 -27.56 -16.29
C GLY A 69 -4.60 -27.16 -16.43
N MET A 70 -4.29 -26.03 -17.08
CA MET A 70 -2.95 -25.48 -17.18
C MET A 70 -2.89 -24.16 -16.40
N MET A 71 -2.65 -24.28 -15.09
CA MET A 71 -2.57 -23.15 -14.18
C MET A 71 -1.25 -22.39 -14.40
N VAL A 72 -1.28 -21.34 -15.23
CA VAL A 72 -0.21 -20.34 -15.24
C VAL A 72 -0.32 -19.56 -13.94
N THR A 73 0.74 -19.56 -13.13
CA THR A 73 0.77 -18.77 -11.91
C THR A 73 0.67 -17.28 -12.26
N THR A 74 -0.09 -16.51 -11.48
CA THR A 74 -0.30 -15.06 -11.71
C THR A 74 0.99 -14.31 -11.98
N PHE A 75 2.05 -14.63 -11.24
CA PHE A 75 3.36 -14.02 -11.40
C PHE A 75 4.04 -14.38 -12.72
N LYS A 76 3.92 -15.63 -13.18
CA LYS A 76 4.45 -16.03 -14.49
C LYS A 76 3.74 -15.27 -15.61
N HIS A 77 2.42 -15.07 -15.50
CA HIS A 77 1.66 -14.25 -16.45
C HIS A 77 2.18 -12.80 -16.46
N ILE A 78 2.33 -12.17 -15.29
CA ILE A 78 2.89 -10.83 -15.14
C ILE A 78 4.28 -10.75 -15.81
N SER A 79 5.21 -11.66 -15.46
CA SER A 79 6.54 -11.71 -16.06
C SER A 79 6.48 -11.83 -17.57
N THR A 80 5.61 -12.69 -18.12
CA THR A 80 5.50 -12.87 -19.58
C THR A 80 4.94 -11.63 -20.29
N VAL A 81 4.00 -10.91 -19.67
CA VAL A 81 3.49 -9.63 -20.20
C VAL A 81 4.61 -8.59 -20.24
N LEU A 82 5.41 -8.49 -19.18
CA LEU A 82 6.50 -7.53 -19.11
C LEU A 82 7.65 -7.88 -20.07
N GLU A 83 8.02 -9.16 -20.18
CA GLU A 83 8.97 -9.66 -21.19
C GLU A 83 8.51 -9.39 -22.62
N ALA A 84 7.22 -9.56 -22.90
CA ALA A 84 6.64 -9.21 -24.19
C ALA A 84 6.73 -7.70 -24.44
N ALA A 85 6.53 -6.86 -23.42
CA ALA A 85 6.73 -5.43 -23.56
C ALA A 85 8.17 -5.08 -23.96
N GLN A 86 9.18 -5.76 -23.40
CA GLN A 86 10.58 -5.60 -23.82
C GLN A 86 10.80 -6.09 -25.26
N LYS A 87 10.27 -7.28 -25.60
CA LYS A 87 10.33 -7.87 -26.97
C LYS A 87 9.78 -6.91 -28.02
N TYR A 88 8.72 -6.18 -27.68
CA TYR A 88 8.06 -5.22 -28.56
C TYR A 88 8.54 -3.78 -28.41
N CYS A 89 9.53 -3.53 -27.54
CA CYS A 89 10.04 -2.19 -27.22
C CYS A 89 8.92 -1.21 -26.83
N LEU A 90 8.01 -1.65 -25.96
CA LEU A 90 6.88 -0.87 -25.44
C LEU A 90 7.18 -0.18 -24.10
N GLU A 91 8.43 -0.21 -23.64
CA GLU A 91 8.94 0.32 -22.35
C GLU A 91 8.94 1.86 -22.29
N SER A 92 7.89 2.49 -22.80
CA SER A 92 7.65 3.92 -22.61
C SER A 92 7.41 4.24 -21.14
N GLU A 93 7.71 5.47 -20.73
CA GLU A 93 7.43 5.95 -19.36
C GLU A 93 5.95 5.76 -18.99
N MET A 94 5.02 6.00 -19.93
CA MET A 94 3.60 5.79 -19.70
C MET A 94 3.26 4.31 -19.48
N PHE A 95 3.87 3.39 -20.23
CA PHE A 95 3.68 1.95 -20.02
C PHE A 95 4.18 1.53 -18.64
N SER A 96 5.41 1.94 -18.28
CA SER A 96 6.03 1.62 -17.00
C SER A 96 5.21 2.16 -15.82
N GLY A 97 4.76 3.42 -15.88
CA GLY A 97 3.90 4.00 -14.85
C GLY A 97 2.60 3.21 -14.67
N ARG A 98 1.96 2.79 -15.77
CA ARG A 98 0.72 2.01 -15.69
C ARG A 98 0.94 0.57 -15.25
N ALA A 99 2.09 -0.03 -15.56
CA ALA A 99 2.46 -1.34 -15.04
C ALA A 99 2.70 -1.28 -13.53
N VAL A 100 3.39 -0.23 -13.05
CA VAL A 100 3.55 0.07 -11.62
C VAL A 100 2.18 0.21 -10.95
N ASP A 101 1.30 1.07 -11.47
CA ASP A 101 -0.05 1.27 -10.92
C ASP A 101 -0.83 -0.04 -10.84
N ALA A 102 -0.79 -0.85 -11.91
CA ALA A 102 -1.48 -2.14 -11.96
C ALA A 102 -0.96 -3.11 -10.89
N LEU A 103 0.34 -3.11 -10.59
CA LEU A 103 0.94 -3.96 -9.56
C LEU A 103 0.62 -3.47 -8.15
N LEU A 104 0.65 -2.15 -7.90
CA LEU A 104 0.38 -1.56 -6.59
C LEU A 104 -1.04 -1.87 -6.08
N VAL A 105 -2.02 -1.95 -7.00
CA VAL A 105 -3.42 -2.29 -6.70
C VAL A 105 -3.74 -3.78 -6.83
N SER A 106 -2.76 -4.60 -7.19
CA SER A 106 -2.97 -6.02 -7.48
C SER A 106 -3.12 -6.84 -6.19
N SER A 107 -4.01 -7.85 -6.21
CA SER A 107 -4.14 -8.81 -5.08
C SER A 107 -2.82 -9.54 -4.74
N PRO A 108 -1.95 -9.91 -5.70
CA PRO A 108 -0.61 -10.45 -5.41
C PRO A 108 0.25 -9.58 -4.49
N MET A 109 0.11 -8.26 -4.55
CA MET A 109 0.87 -7.34 -3.70
C MET A 109 0.53 -7.49 -2.21
N GLU A 110 -0.71 -7.85 -1.89
CA GLU A 110 -1.13 -8.11 -0.50
C GLU A 110 -0.74 -9.53 -0.05
N LYS A 111 -0.91 -10.52 -0.92
CA LYS A 111 -0.72 -11.94 -0.56
C LYS A 111 0.74 -12.37 -0.54
N GLU A 112 1.53 -11.94 -1.52
CA GLU A 112 2.90 -12.41 -1.75
C GLU A 112 3.83 -11.23 -2.16
N PRO A 113 3.96 -10.19 -1.30
CA PRO A 113 4.74 -8.99 -1.62
C PRO A 113 6.20 -9.28 -1.95
N HIS A 114 6.82 -10.31 -1.36
CA HIS A 114 8.21 -10.69 -1.67
C HIS A 114 8.44 -11.02 -3.15
N ARG A 115 7.44 -11.62 -3.82
CA ARG A 115 7.53 -11.96 -5.24
C ARG A 115 7.35 -10.72 -6.11
N ILE A 116 6.46 -9.81 -5.69
CA ILE A 116 6.32 -8.49 -6.34
C ILE A 116 7.57 -7.64 -6.16
N TYR A 117 8.22 -7.70 -5.00
CA TYR A 117 9.52 -7.07 -4.76
C TYR A 117 10.56 -7.56 -5.78
N ALA A 118 10.64 -8.88 -5.99
CA ALA A 118 11.57 -9.46 -6.95
C ALA A 118 11.32 -8.97 -8.38
N LEU A 119 10.05 -8.86 -8.79
CA LEU A 119 9.67 -8.24 -10.06
C LEU A 119 10.08 -6.75 -10.12
N GLY A 120 9.81 -5.99 -9.05
CA GLY A 120 10.21 -4.59 -8.96
C GLY A 120 11.73 -4.42 -9.14
N VAL A 121 12.54 -5.27 -8.52
CA VAL A 121 14.01 -5.24 -8.66
C VAL A 121 14.40 -5.57 -10.11
N ARG A 122 13.82 -6.62 -10.69
CA ARG A 122 14.12 -7.04 -12.07
C ARG A 122 13.84 -5.93 -13.10
N PHE A 123 12.73 -5.21 -12.94
CA PHE A 123 12.31 -4.13 -13.83
C PHE A 123 12.73 -2.73 -13.36
N ARG A 124 13.49 -2.64 -12.27
CA ARG A 124 14.02 -1.40 -11.67
C ARG A 124 12.94 -0.40 -11.24
N TRP A 125 11.83 -0.87 -10.70
CA TRP A 125 10.71 -0.05 -10.22
C TRP A 125 10.79 0.16 -8.71
N LYS A 126 11.37 1.29 -8.30
CA LYS A 126 11.64 1.61 -6.90
C LYS A 126 10.36 1.70 -6.07
N GLU A 127 9.30 2.26 -6.64
CA GLU A 127 8.00 2.44 -5.99
C GLU A 127 7.36 1.09 -5.66
N VAL A 128 7.43 0.15 -6.59
CA VAL A 128 6.93 -1.23 -6.40
C VAL A 128 7.76 -1.95 -5.35
N CYS A 129 9.09 -1.83 -5.39
CA CYS A 129 9.96 -2.42 -4.38
C CYS A 129 9.67 -1.87 -2.98
N LEU A 130 9.52 -0.55 -2.84
CA LEU A 130 9.25 0.08 -1.56
C LEU A 130 7.89 -0.36 -0.99
N GLU A 131 6.85 -0.34 -1.81
CA GLU A 131 5.51 -0.73 -1.36
C GLU A 131 5.45 -2.23 -1.02
N ALA A 132 6.08 -3.07 -1.84
CA ALA A 132 6.23 -4.49 -1.53
C ALA A 132 7.01 -4.71 -0.23
N ALA A 133 8.10 -3.95 -0.01
CA ALA A 133 8.89 -4.02 1.21
C ALA A 133 8.05 -3.66 2.43
N LYS A 134 7.29 -2.55 2.38
CA LYS A 134 6.34 -2.13 3.43
C LYS A 134 5.33 -3.23 3.77
N ARG A 135 4.67 -3.80 2.76
CA ARG A 135 3.67 -4.87 2.95
C ARG A 135 4.27 -6.19 3.41
N SER A 136 5.56 -6.40 3.13
CA SER A 136 6.27 -7.62 3.55
C SER A 136 6.73 -7.59 5.01
N VAL A 137 6.72 -6.44 5.68
CA VAL A 137 7.28 -6.27 7.05
C VAL A 137 6.72 -7.31 8.01
N LEU A 138 5.42 -7.61 7.98
CA LEU A 138 4.80 -8.57 8.89
C LEU A 138 4.75 -10.00 8.37
N ASN A 139 4.94 -10.19 7.08
CA ASN A 139 4.78 -11.51 6.50
C ASN A 139 5.84 -12.43 7.10
N LYS A 140 5.36 -13.51 7.72
CA LYS A 140 6.25 -14.61 8.10
C LYS A 140 6.91 -15.10 6.81
N GLN A 141 8.18 -15.48 6.90
CA GLN A 141 8.96 -15.91 5.74
C GLN A 141 8.12 -16.80 4.83
N PRO A 142 8.15 -16.54 3.51
CA PRO A 142 7.30 -17.27 2.57
C PRO A 142 7.53 -18.78 2.74
N SER A 143 6.46 -19.55 2.86
CA SER A 143 6.53 -21.01 3.00
C SER A 143 7.13 -21.70 1.77
N ALA A 144 7.12 -21.02 0.62
CA ALA A 144 7.78 -21.42 -0.60
C ALA A 144 8.35 -20.18 -1.31
N TYR A 145 9.62 -20.24 -1.69
CA TYR A 145 10.23 -19.21 -2.53
C TYR A 145 9.71 -19.36 -3.97
N GLY A 146 9.11 -18.29 -4.51
CA GLY A 146 8.66 -18.24 -5.90
C GLY A 146 9.83 -18.22 -6.89
N ASP A 147 9.58 -18.59 -8.15
CA ASP A 147 10.61 -18.61 -9.20
C ASP A 147 11.20 -17.21 -9.46
N GLU A 148 10.44 -16.14 -9.18
CA GLU A 148 10.84 -14.75 -9.43
C GLU A 148 12.01 -14.33 -8.53
N LEU A 149 12.18 -14.97 -7.37
CA LEU A 149 13.33 -14.74 -6.50
C LEU A 149 14.66 -15.21 -7.12
N LYS A 150 14.62 -16.07 -8.14
CA LYS A 150 15.82 -16.47 -8.89
C LYS A 150 16.36 -15.33 -9.76
N ASP A 151 15.53 -14.33 -10.05
CA ASP A 151 15.87 -13.20 -10.90
C ASP A 151 16.55 -12.06 -10.14
N ILE A 152 16.65 -12.15 -8.81
CA ILE A 152 17.30 -11.13 -7.97
C ILE A 152 18.60 -11.64 -7.36
N SER A 153 19.51 -10.71 -7.05
CA SER A 153 20.75 -11.06 -6.39
C SER A 153 20.53 -11.33 -4.89
N ALA A 154 21.45 -12.06 -4.27
CA ALA A 154 21.46 -12.23 -2.82
C ALA A 154 21.55 -10.89 -2.08
N TRP A 155 22.18 -9.88 -2.70
CA TRP A 155 22.27 -8.52 -2.17
C TRP A 155 20.90 -7.82 -2.13
N ASP A 156 20.11 -7.92 -3.19
CA ASP A 156 18.77 -7.31 -3.24
C ASP A 156 17.84 -7.92 -2.18
N LEU A 157 17.98 -9.23 -1.94
CA LEU A 157 17.25 -9.93 -0.89
C LEU A 157 17.74 -9.53 0.52
N SER A 158 19.05 -9.39 0.73
CA SER A 158 19.57 -8.93 2.03
C SER A 158 19.12 -7.51 2.35
N MET A 159 19.02 -6.63 1.36
CA MET A 159 18.48 -5.28 1.52
C MET A 159 17.01 -5.31 1.98
N LEU A 160 16.19 -6.19 1.41
CA LEU A 160 14.81 -6.37 1.85
C LEU A 160 14.74 -6.88 3.30
N GLN A 161 15.56 -7.86 3.65
CA GLN A 161 15.59 -8.43 5.01
C GLN A 161 16.04 -7.40 6.05
N GLU A 162 17.05 -6.60 5.71
CA GLU A 162 17.52 -5.50 6.55
C GLU A 162 16.43 -4.45 6.74
N TYR A 163 15.77 -4.02 5.66
CA TYR A 163 14.60 -3.13 5.74
C TYR A 163 13.51 -3.69 6.64
N GLN A 164 13.15 -4.97 6.49
CA GLN A 164 12.13 -5.62 7.31
C GLN A 164 12.51 -5.68 8.80
N ARG A 165 13.76 -5.99 9.11
CA ARG A 165 14.27 -6.01 10.49
C ARG A 165 14.18 -4.62 11.11
N ASN A 166 14.75 -3.63 10.42
CA ASN A 166 14.77 -2.24 10.84
C ASN A 166 13.33 -1.72 11.05
N ALA A 167 12.42 -2.02 10.13
CA ALA A 167 11.01 -1.66 10.27
C ALA A 167 10.34 -2.30 11.48
N ARG A 168 10.62 -3.58 11.75
CA ARG A 168 10.09 -4.26 12.95
C ARG A 168 10.62 -3.64 14.24
N GLU A 169 11.89 -3.24 14.27
CA GLU A 169 12.50 -2.55 15.41
C GLU A 169 11.84 -1.19 15.66
N VAL A 170 11.62 -0.40 14.61
CA VAL A 170 10.90 0.89 14.71
C VAL A 170 9.47 0.69 15.21
N ILE A 171 8.74 -0.27 14.66
CA ILE A 171 7.38 -0.61 15.11
C ILE A 171 7.38 -1.05 16.58
N HIS A 172 8.36 -1.84 16.99
CA HIS A 172 8.48 -2.29 18.38
C HIS A 172 8.75 -1.11 19.33
N SER A 173 9.72 -0.25 18.98
CA SER A 173 10.06 0.96 19.72
C SER A 173 8.84 1.88 19.87
N PHE A 174 8.09 2.10 18.77
CA PHE A 174 6.84 2.86 18.80
C PHE A 174 5.84 2.30 19.82
N VAL A 175 5.60 0.98 19.80
CA VAL A 175 4.67 0.32 20.71
C VAL A 175 5.14 0.47 22.16
N GLU A 176 6.42 0.26 22.43
CA GLU A 176 7.00 0.43 23.76
C GLU A 176 6.80 1.86 24.27
N GLN A 177 7.07 2.86 23.44
CA GLN A 177 6.92 4.27 23.85
C GLN A 177 5.45 4.66 24.08
N VAL A 178 4.51 4.12 23.29
CA VAL A 178 3.07 4.29 23.56
C VAL A 178 2.69 3.63 24.90
N LEU A 179 3.26 2.47 25.23
CA LEU A 179 2.96 1.76 26.47
C LEU A 179 3.61 2.43 27.70
N ASP A 180 4.77 3.06 27.56
CA ASP A 180 5.56 3.70 28.63
C ASP A 180 5.16 5.16 28.94
N GLY A 181 4.07 5.65 28.34
CA GLY A 181 3.49 6.96 28.70
C GLY A 181 3.71 8.07 27.67
N PHE A 182 3.75 7.73 26.38
CA PHE A 182 3.54 8.68 25.28
C PHE A 182 4.62 9.77 25.14
N ILE A 183 5.84 9.50 25.58
CA ILE A 183 6.98 10.45 25.70
C ILE A 183 7.30 11.21 24.39
N TRP A 184 6.86 10.73 23.23
CA TRP A 184 7.16 11.27 21.90
C TRP A 184 6.02 12.09 21.27
N LEU A 185 4.82 12.11 21.86
CA LEU A 185 3.71 12.90 21.33
C LEU A 185 3.90 14.37 21.73
N ASP A 186 4.14 15.21 20.73
CA ASP A 186 4.40 16.65 20.87
C ASP A 186 3.17 17.44 21.38
N GLU A 187 3.39 18.71 21.76
CA GLU A 187 2.39 19.60 22.40
C GLU A 187 1.11 19.89 21.56
N ASP A 188 1.07 19.49 20.29
CA ASP A 188 -0.02 19.81 19.35
C ASP A 188 -1.20 18.83 19.39
N LEU A 189 -1.17 17.81 20.27
CA LEU A 189 -2.33 16.96 20.46
C LEU A 189 -3.49 17.72 21.13
N PRO A 190 -4.75 17.34 20.87
CA PRO A 190 -5.91 17.89 21.56
C PRO A 190 -5.90 17.63 23.07
N PHE A 191 -5.00 16.76 23.55
CA PHE A 191 -4.83 16.42 24.95
C PHE A 191 -3.36 16.27 25.34
N ASP A 192 -3.01 16.71 26.55
CA ASP A 192 -1.72 16.44 27.18
C ASP A 192 -1.67 14.98 27.68
N PRO A 193 -0.77 14.13 27.15
CA PRO A 193 -0.68 12.73 27.50
C PRO A 193 0.22 12.43 28.73
N HIS A 194 0.93 13.43 29.29
CA HIS A 194 1.95 13.24 30.34
C HIS A 194 1.44 13.38 31.79
N PHE A 195 0.12 13.36 31.99
CA PHE A 195 -0.51 13.70 33.29
C PHE A 195 -0.75 12.50 34.23
N ASP A 196 -0.75 12.73 35.56
CA ASP A 196 -0.99 11.71 36.60
C ASP A 196 -2.47 11.27 36.69
N PRO A 197 -2.80 10.00 36.37
CA PRO A 197 -4.17 9.49 36.37
C PRO A 197 -4.86 9.49 37.73
N GLN A 198 -4.12 9.56 38.85
CA GLN A 198 -4.71 9.48 40.19
C GLN A 198 -5.53 10.72 40.56
N VAL A 199 -5.22 11.88 39.99
CA VAL A 199 -5.90 13.15 40.27
C VAL A 199 -7.27 13.23 39.59
N PHE A 200 -7.44 12.60 38.41
CA PHE A 200 -8.63 12.78 37.57
C PHE A 200 -9.76 11.77 37.79
N LYS A 201 -9.45 10.58 38.31
CA LYS A 201 -10.46 9.54 38.64
C LYS A 201 -11.57 10.04 39.58
N ALA A 202 -11.34 11.14 40.30
CA ALA A 202 -12.30 11.72 41.23
C ALA A 202 -13.31 12.68 40.58
N GLN A 203 -13.06 13.24 39.38
CA GLN A 203 -13.83 14.39 38.89
C GLN A 203 -14.57 14.19 37.56
N GLY A 204 -14.26 13.19 36.75
CA GLY A 204 -15.07 12.79 35.57
C GLY A 204 -15.07 13.79 34.40
N HIS A 205 -14.89 15.08 34.67
CA HIS A 205 -14.49 16.17 33.78
C HIS A 205 -13.94 17.28 34.68
N SER A 206 -13.07 18.14 34.15
CA SER A 206 -12.82 19.44 34.77
C SER A 206 -14.12 20.25 34.66
N ASP A 207 -14.97 20.20 35.69
CA ASP A 207 -16.16 21.05 35.78
C ASP A 207 -15.81 22.53 36.04
N ASN A 208 -14.52 22.83 36.29
CA ASN A 208 -14.01 24.17 36.60
C ASN A 208 -12.99 24.64 35.57
N TRP A 209 -13.38 24.68 34.28
CA TRP A 209 -12.58 25.35 33.27
C TRP A 209 -12.77 26.87 33.40
N GLU A 210 -11.89 27.53 34.17
CA GLU A 210 -11.70 28.97 34.05
C GLU A 210 -10.98 29.25 32.71
N GLU A 211 -11.53 30.18 31.92
CA GLU A 211 -11.18 30.41 30.50
C GLU A 211 -9.73 30.90 30.25
N ASP A 212 -8.97 31.22 31.30
CA ASP A 212 -7.73 32.00 31.17
C ASP A 212 -6.42 31.18 31.13
N ASN A 213 -6.44 29.85 31.16
CA ASN A 213 -5.22 29.03 31.02
C ASN A 213 -5.42 27.82 30.07
N ILE A 214 -5.51 28.13 28.78
CA ILE A 214 -5.76 27.20 27.66
C ILE A 214 -4.48 26.46 27.24
N ARG A 215 -3.85 25.65 28.10
CA ARG A 215 -2.68 24.87 27.64
C ARG A 215 -2.66 23.37 27.89
N CYS A 216 -3.47 22.81 28.78
CA CYS A 216 -3.43 21.36 29.00
C CYS A 216 -4.84 20.81 29.22
N VAL A 217 -5.58 20.53 28.14
CA VAL A 217 -6.76 19.66 28.20
C VAL A 217 -6.23 18.27 28.51
N GLN A 218 -6.59 17.70 29.67
CA GLN A 218 -6.06 16.39 30.07
C GLN A 218 -6.69 15.26 29.26
N ALA A 219 -5.86 14.30 28.83
CA ALA A 219 -6.33 13.12 28.14
C ALA A 219 -7.19 12.25 29.06
N PRO A 220 -8.46 11.95 28.71
CA PRO A 220 -9.25 11.04 29.52
C PRO A 220 -8.70 9.61 29.44
N GLN A 221 -8.85 8.82 30.50
CA GLN A 221 -8.31 7.45 30.59
C GLN A 221 -8.71 6.57 29.40
N TRP A 222 -9.95 6.68 28.92
CA TRP A 222 -10.44 5.91 27.78
C TRP A 222 -9.69 6.25 26.47
N TRP A 223 -9.17 7.47 26.33
CA TRP A 223 -8.38 7.90 25.18
C TRP A 223 -7.00 7.26 25.21
N LEU A 224 -6.34 7.25 26.38
CA LEU A 224 -5.07 6.54 26.56
C LEU A 224 -5.21 5.04 26.26
N GLU A 225 -6.32 4.42 26.69
CA GLU A 225 -6.63 3.02 26.38
C GLU A 225 -6.89 2.80 24.88
N PHE A 226 -7.52 3.76 24.21
CA PHE A 226 -7.69 3.71 22.75
C PHE A 226 -6.35 3.78 22.03
N LEU A 227 -5.46 4.69 22.40
CA LEU A 227 -4.12 4.78 21.79
C LEU A 227 -3.30 3.48 21.99
N LYS A 228 -3.43 2.84 23.17
CA LYS A 228 -2.82 1.52 23.41
C LYS A 228 -3.40 0.42 22.52
N ASP A 229 -4.72 0.42 22.34
CA ASP A 229 -5.40 -0.50 21.42
C ASP A 229 -4.93 -0.28 19.96
N VAL A 230 -4.78 0.99 19.53
CA VAL A 230 -4.25 1.35 18.21
C VAL A 230 -2.80 0.90 18.06
N ALA A 231 -1.93 1.15 19.04
CA ALA A 231 -0.53 0.71 18.97
C ALA A 231 -0.41 -0.82 18.85
N TYR A 232 -1.22 -1.57 19.62
CA TYR A 232 -1.27 -3.02 19.51
C TYR A 232 -1.79 -3.51 18.14
N GLN A 233 -2.78 -2.81 17.57
CA GLN A 233 -3.26 -3.11 16.22
C GLN A 233 -2.23 -2.76 15.15
N TYR A 234 -1.53 -1.63 15.30
CA TYR A 234 -0.46 -1.21 14.41
C TYR A 234 0.71 -2.20 14.43
N TRP A 235 1.06 -2.74 15.60
CA TRP A 235 2.03 -3.83 15.70
C TRP A 235 1.65 -5.07 14.88
N LYS A 236 0.37 -5.42 14.88
CA LYS A 236 -0.17 -6.56 14.15
C LYS A 236 -0.38 -6.33 12.67
N SER A 237 -0.61 -5.08 12.26
CA SER A 237 -0.91 -4.66 10.89
C SER A 237 -0.51 -3.18 10.69
N PRO A 238 0.80 -2.88 10.50
CA PRO A 238 1.26 -1.53 10.23
C PRO A 238 0.59 -0.97 8.99
N GLY A 239 -0.11 0.15 9.15
CA GLY A 239 -0.85 0.81 8.09
C GLY A 239 -1.99 1.66 8.63
N SER A 240 -2.58 2.46 7.76
CA SER A 240 -3.71 3.36 8.09
C SER A 240 -4.90 2.63 8.69
N ALA A 241 -5.12 1.39 8.26
CA ALA A 241 -6.20 0.54 8.76
C ALA A 241 -6.15 0.28 10.27
N ALA A 242 -4.97 0.38 10.91
CA ALA A 242 -4.84 0.23 12.35
C ALA A 242 -5.49 1.38 13.14
N PHE A 243 -5.55 2.57 12.54
CA PHE A 243 -6.10 3.79 13.15
C PHE A 243 -7.60 3.94 12.89
N THR A 244 -8.07 3.41 11.75
CA THR A 244 -9.47 3.52 11.31
C THR A 244 -10.28 2.25 11.56
N ASP A 245 -9.82 1.33 12.41
CA ASP A 245 -10.53 0.08 12.70
C ASP A 245 -11.88 0.39 13.40
N PRO A 246 -13.02 0.07 12.77
CA PRO A 246 -14.34 0.36 13.34
C PRO A 246 -14.56 -0.28 14.71
N VAL A 247 -13.94 -1.44 14.97
CA VAL A 247 -14.06 -2.16 16.24
C VAL A 247 -13.34 -1.40 17.36
N LEU A 248 -12.17 -0.84 17.07
CA LEU A 248 -11.41 -0.04 18.04
C LEU A 248 -12.12 1.27 18.35
N LEU A 249 -12.61 1.95 17.30
CA LEU A 249 -13.37 3.20 17.45
C LEU A 249 -14.66 2.97 18.25
N HIS A 250 -15.39 1.89 17.98
CA HIS A 250 -16.59 1.55 18.74
C HIS A 250 -16.28 1.27 20.22
N ARG A 251 -15.24 0.50 20.50
CA ARG A 251 -14.83 0.19 21.88
C ARG A 251 -14.42 1.46 22.64
N ALA A 252 -13.69 2.36 22.00
CA ALA A 252 -13.33 3.65 22.59
C ALA A 252 -14.57 4.50 22.88
N LEU A 253 -15.54 4.54 21.95
CA LEU A 253 -16.81 5.22 22.15
C LEU A 253 -17.59 4.62 23.34
N GLU A 254 -17.68 3.30 23.44
CA GLU A 254 -18.33 2.64 24.59
C GLU A 254 -17.65 3.01 25.92
N ARG A 255 -16.33 3.07 25.97
CA ARG A 255 -15.60 3.51 27.18
C ARG A 255 -15.90 4.97 27.50
N ALA A 256 -15.95 5.84 26.50
CA ALA A 256 -16.22 7.26 26.66
C ALA A 256 -17.64 7.54 27.18
N THR A 257 -18.64 6.83 26.66
CA THR A 257 -20.05 7.05 27.02
C THR A 257 -20.45 6.38 28.34
N ARG A 258 -19.88 5.20 28.67
CA ARG A 258 -20.20 4.51 29.94
C ARG A 258 -19.76 5.26 31.18
N GLN A 259 -18.72 6.09 31.07
CA GLN A 259 -18.11 6.79 32.22
C GLN A 259 -18.57 8.24 32.34
N CYS A 260 -19.28 8.79 31.35
CA CYS A 260 -19.72 10.18 31.36
C CYS A 260 -21.09 10.38 30.70
N TYR A 261 -22.03 10.93 31.47
CA TYR A 261 -23.38 11.26 31.02
C TYR A 261 -23.45 12.30 29.90
N LYS A 262 -22.53 13.28 29.90
CA LYS A 262 -22.44 14.28 28.83
C LYS A 262 -21.97 13.63 27.53
N CYS A 263 -20.95 12.78 27.62
CA CYS A 263 -20.45 12.00 26.50
C CYS A 263 -21.51 11.05 25.93
N GLU A 264 -22.34 10.45 26.78
CA GLU A 264 -23.47 9.61 26.38
C GLU A 264 -24.47 10.38 25.48
N ARG A 265 -24.81 11.62 25.85
CA ARG A 265 -25.72 12.47 25.05
C ARG A 265 -25.08 12.99 23.77
N ASP A 266 -23.76 13.23 23.78
CA ASP A 266 -23.00 13.79 22.65
C ASP A 266 -22.25 12.73 21.82
N GLY A 267 -22.66 11.45 21.88
CA GLY A 267 -21.91 10.34 21.29
C GLY A 267 -21.58 10.49 19.80
N VAL A 268 -22.42 11.17 19.01
CA VAL A 268 -22.14 11.48 17.59
C VAL A 268 -20.96 12.44 17.46
N SER A 269 -20.92 13.49 18.28
CA SER A 269 -19.82 14.47 18.30
C SER A 269 -18.50 13.80 18.70
N ILE A 270 -18.54 12.92 19.70
CA ILE A 270 -17.38 12.15 20.14
C ILE A 270 -16.88 11.23 19.04
N THR A 271 -17.78 10.56 18.32
CA THR A 271 -17.40 9.66 17.22
C THR A 271 -16.66 10.41 16.12
N LEU A 272 -17.16 11.58 15.71
CA LEU A 272 -16.52 12.42 14.69
C LEU A 272 -15.15 12.92 15.15
N ARG A 273 -15.04 13.37 16.41
CA ARG A 273 -13.77 13.79 17.01
C ARG A 273 -12.77 12.64 17.11
N LEU A 274 -13.21 11.47 17.55
CA LEU A 274 -12.38 10.28 17.66
C LEU A 274 -11.77 9.90 16.32
N SER A 275 -12.57 9.94 15.25
CA SER A 275 -12.08 9.69 13.89
C SER A 275 -11.07 10.74 13.43
N ALA A 276 -11.28 12.01 13.78
CA ALA A 276 -10.33 13.09 13.45
C ALA A 276 -9.01 12.92 14.22
N TRP A 277 -9.07 12.66 15.52
CA TRP A 277 -7.88 12.44 16.34
C TRP A 277 -7.12 11.18 15.97
N ALA A 278 -7.82 10.12 15.53
CA ALA A 278 -7.17 8.93 15.00
C ALA A 278 -6.35 9.24 13.73
N LEU A 279 -6.84 10.13 12.88
CA LEU A 279 -6.13 10.59 11.68
C LEU A 279 -4.93 11.48 12.01
N GLU A 280 -5.09 12.41 12.96
CA GLU A 280 -3.98 13.24 13.47
C GLU A 280 -2.88 12.35 14.08
N PHE A 281 -3.29 11.35 14.87
CA PHE A 281 -2.37 10.37 15.43
C PHE A 281 -1.67 9.55 14.34
N GLU A 282 -2.39 9.12 13.29
CA GLU A 282 -1.78 8.44 12.14
C GLU A 282 -0.68 9.30 11.49
N ILE A 283 -0.92 10.61 11.31
CA ILE A 283 0.06 11.53 10.74
C ILE A 283 1.27 11.63 11.67
N ALA A 284 1.07 11.85 12.96
CA ALA A 284 2.16 11.93 13.94
C ALA A 284 3.02 10.65 13.96
N VAL A 285 2.39 9.47 13.87
CA VAL A 285 3.11 8.19 13.77
C VAL A 285 3.91 8.10 12.48
N LYS A 286 3.36 8.51 11.34
CA LYS A 286 4.09 8.50 10.06
C LYS A 286 5.30 9.43 10.12
N ASP A 287 5.11 10.65 10.62
CA ASP A 287 6.19 11.63 10.74
C ASP A 287 7.29 11.12 11.69
N TRP A 288 6.92 10.49 12.81
CA TRP A 288 7.86 9.88 13.73
C TRP A 288 8.65 8.73 13.07
N VAL A 289 7.95 7.83 12.37
CA VAL A 289 8.56 6.71 11.64
C VAL A 289 9.51 7.18 10.53
N GLU A 290 9.16 8.28 9.83
CA GLU A 290 10.00 8.88 8.79
C GLU A 290 11.22 9.60 9.39
N CYS A 291 11.05 10.33 10.49
CA CYS A 291 12.12 11.05 11.18
C CYS A 291 13.22 10.13 11.73
N GLU A 292 12.88 8.91 12.12
CA GLU A 292 13.85 7.91 12.59
C GLU A 292 14.92 7.58 11.51
N ASN A 293 14.77 7.96 10.23
CA ASN A 293 15.69 7.66 9.12
C ASN A 293 15.96 6.15 8.90
N VAL A 294 15.26 5.28 9.63
CA VAL A 294 15.53 3.84 9.67
C VAL A 294 14.91 3.09 8.46
N LEU A 295 13.96 3.72 7.75
CA LEU A 295 13.18 3.08 6.67
C LEU A 295 13.58 3.51 5.24
N HIS A 296 14.87 3.72 4.98
CA HIS A 296 15.33 3.92 3.61
C HIS A 296 15.70 2.58 2.96
N LEU A 297 14.92 2.19 1.94
CA LEU A 297 15.27 1.07 1.08
C LEU A 297 16.30 1.55 0.03
N ASN A 298 17.58 1.28 0.29
CA ASN A 298 18.67 1.67 -0.60
C ASN A 298 18.81 0.68 -1.78
N LEU A 299 18.10 0.95 -2.87
CA LEU A 299 18.23 0.21 -4.13
C LEU A 299 19.34 0.81 -5.00
N SER A 300 20.24 -0.02 -5.52
CA SER A 300 21.47 0.41 -6.21
C SER A 300 21.30 0.74 -7.70
N PHE A 301 20.07 0.73 -8.22
CA PHE A 301 19.76 0.87 -9.65
C PHE A 301 18.98 2.13 -10.02
#